data_AF-A0AAD5E1Q9-F1
#
_entry.id   AF-A0AAD5E1Q9-F1
#
_cell.length_a   1.000
_cell.length_b   1.000
_cell.length_c   1.000
_cell.angle_alpha   90.00
_cell.angle_beta   90.00
_cell.angle_gamma   90.00
#
_symmetry.space_group_name_H-M   'P 1'
#
loop_
_entity.id
_entity.type
_entity.pdbx_description
1 polymer ?
#
loop_
_entity_poly.entity_id
_entity_poly.type
_entity_poly.pdbx_seq_one_letter_code
_entity_poly.pdbx_strand_id
1 'polypeptide(L)'
;MLIDANHDAEDQTGFADNEKLTEDEKEETQSKSLLDAPDVAKRFRDFYISQLTQAFPNDLDKIRQEENFDHRKLEILIDSLEAGVDIFSDMEKNFAVMSS
;
A
#
# COMPACT_ATOMS: atom_id res chain seq x y z
N MET A 1 -65.21 42.43 -12.31
CA MET A 1 -65.65 41.19 -11.64
C MET A 1 -66.19 40.29 -12.73
N LEU A 2 -65.45 39.26 -13.12
CA LEU A 2 -65.92 38.10 -13.88
C LEU A 2 -64.81 37.05 -13.81
N ILE A 3 -65.21 35.91 -13.28
CA ILE A 3 -64.45 34.73 -12.90
C ILE A 3 -64.41 33.82 -14.15
N ASP A 4 -63.40 32.95 -14.26
CA ASP A 4 -63.58 31.49 -14.41
C ASP A 4 -62.36 30.83 -15.06
N ALA A 5 -61.68 30.05 -14.23
CA ALA A 5 -60.80 28.98 -14.63
C ALA A 5 -61.66 27.80 -15.10
N ASN A 6 -61.30 27.19 -16.23
CA ASN A 6 -60.95 25.76 -16.33
C ASN A 6 -60.86 25.25 -17.78
N HIS A 7 -59.98 24.26 -17.91
CA HIS A 7 -60.14 23.02 -18.67
C HIS A 7 -59.50 22.86 -20.06
N ASP A 8 -58.91 21.66 -20.18
CA ASP A 8 -58.64 20.82 -21.34
C ASP A 8 -57.29 20.87 -22.08
N ALA A 9 -56.48 19.86 -21.71
CA ALA A 9 -56.05 18.72 -22.53
C ALA A 9 -54.98 18.91 -23.63
N GLU A 10 -53.81 18.37 -23.29
CA GLU A 10 -52.83 17.59 -24.07
C GLU A 10 -52.65 17.84 -25.58
N ASP A 11 -51.41 18.17 -25.97
CA ASP A 11 -50.75 17.49 -27.09
C ASP A 11 -49.22 17.40 -26.87
N GLN A 12 -48.68 16.24 -27.19
CA GLN A 12 -47.29 15.81 -27.03
C GLN A 12 -46.43 16.30 -28.19
N THR A 13 -45.30 16.93 -27.93
CA THR A 13 -44.15 16.87 -28.87
C THR A 13 -42.82 16.98 -28.12
N GLY A 14 -41.95 15.99 -28.30
CA GLY A 14 -40.52 16.26 -28.47
C GLY A 14 -39.59 15.85 -27.33
N PHE A 15 -39.10 14.62 -27.43
CA PHE A 15 -37.83 14.12 -26.93
C PHE A 15 -36.71 15.18 -26.81
N ALA A 16 -36.06 15.23 -25.65
CA ALA A 16 -34.60 15.21 -25.55
C ALA A 16 -34.21 14.85 -24.11
N ASP A 17 -33.63 13.67 -23.97
CA ASP A 17 -32.96 13.17 -22.78
C ASP A 17 -31.97 14.21 -22.22
N ASN A 18 -31.98 14.43 -20.92
CA ASN A 18 -30.71 14.65 -20.24
C ASN A 18 -30.73 13.99 -18.87
N GLU A 19 -29.75 13.12 -18.71
CA GLU A 19 -29.67 12.08 -17.73
C GLU A 19 -29.41 12.62 -16.32
N LYS A 20 -30.12 11.99 -15.40
CA LYS A 20 -29.83 11.90 -13.98
C LYS A 20 -28.46 11.25 -13.80
N LEU A 21 -27.41 12.03 -13.50
CA LEU A 21 -26.15 11.48 -13.02
C LEU A 21 -26.15 11.52 -11.49
N THR A 22 -26.22 10.32 -10.94
CA THR A 22 -26.24 9.96 -9.53
C THR A 22 -24.89 10.20 -8.88
N GLU A 23 -24.93 10.78 -7.69
CA GLU A 23 -23.90 10.67 -6.66
C GLU A 23 -23.62 9.19 -6.37
N ASP A 24 -22.48 8.66 -6.82
CA ASP A 24 -21.82 7.47 -6.23
C ASP A 24 -20.55 7.11 -7.02
N GLU A 25 -19.53 7.97 -7.01
CA GLU A 25 -18.16 7.52 -7.28
C GLU A 25 -17.21 8.21 -6.29
N LYS A 26 -17.13 7.64 -5.09
CA LYS A 26 -15.88 7.69 -4.34
C LYS A 26 -14.85 6.91 -5.15
N GLU A 27 -14.10 7.63 -5.98
CA GLU A 27 -12.81 7.16 -6.49
C GLU A 27 -11.85 7.04 -5.29
N GLU A 28 -12.01 5.96 -4.52
CA GLU A 28 -10.86 5.32 -3.91
C GLU A 28 -10.08 4.69 -5.06
N THR A 29 -9.16 5.47 -5.66
CA THR A 29 -7.95 4.91 -6.28
C THR A 29 -7.18 4.15 -5.21
N GLN A 30 -7.70 2.97 -4.88
CA GLN A 30 -6.99 1.94 -4.16
C GLN A 30 -5.92 1.44 -5.12
N SER A 31 -4.80 2.15 -5.13
CA SER A 31 -3.53 1.65 -5.63
C SER A 31 -3.27 0.33 -4.91
N LYS A 32 -3.68 -0.79 -5.50
CA LYS A 32 -3.23 -2.12 -5.07
C LYS A 32 -1.72 -2.03 -5.08
N SER A 33 -1.13 -2.00 -3.88
CA SER A 33 0.31 -1.97 -3.75
C SER A 33 0.86 -3.18 -4.52
N LEU A 34 1.84 -2.95 -5.38
CA LEU A 34 2.56 -4.03 -6.06
C LEU A 34 3.25 -4.99 -5.07
N LEU A 35 3.22 -4.66 -3.77
CA LEU A 35 3.63 -5.52 -2.67
C LEU A 35 2.59 -6.54 -2.17
N ASP A 36 1.32 -6.47 -2.57
CA ASP A 36 0.35 -7.51 -2.20
C ASP A 36 0.73 -8.88 -2.79
N ALA A 37 1.72 -8.93 -3.68
CA ALA A 37 2.45 -10.14 -3.98
C ALA A 37 3.36 -10.50 -2.77
N PRO A 38 3.00 -11.51 -1.94
CA PRO A 38 3.81 -11.93 -0.77
C PRO A 38 5.27 -12.27 -1.11
N ASP A 39 5.55 -12.52 -2.39
CA ASP A 39 6.87 -12.76 -2.93
C ASP A 39 7.79 -11.52 -2.87
N VAL A 40 7.30 -10.30 -3.15
CA VAL A 40 8.14 -9.10 -3.16
C VAL A 40 8.58 -8.71 -1.75
N ALA A 41 7.64 -8.71 -0.80
CA ALA A 41 7.94 -8.41 0.60
C ALA A 41 8.99 -9.38 1.19
N LYS A 42 8.83 -10.68 0.92
CA LYS A 42 9.79 -11.70 1.35
C LYS A 42 11.16 -11.51 0.70
N ARG A 43 11.20 -11.31 -0.63
CA ARG A 43 12.45 -11.10 -1.37
C ARG A 43 13.19 -9.85 -0.90
N PHE A 44 12.46 -8.76 -0.65
CA PHE A 44 13.06 -7.54 -0.12
C PHE A 44 13.64 -7.76 1.27
N ARG A 45 12.92 -8.45 2.16
CA ARG A 45 13.43 -8.79 3.49
C ARG A 45 14.73 -9.59 3.41
N ASP A 46 14.74 -10.63 2.58
CA ASP A 46 15.92 -11.49 2.41
C ASP A 46 17.09 -10.70 1.79
N PHE A 47 16.83 -9.85 0.80
CA PHE A 47 17.82 -8.91 0.23
C PHE A 47 18.36 -7.95 1.29
N TYR A 48 17.48 -7.32 2.06
CA TYR A 48 17.83 -6.34 3.09
C TYR A 48 18.75 -6.93 4.17
N ILE A 49 18.40 -8.11 4.70
CA ILE A 49 19.23 -8.82 5.69
C ILE A 49 20.56 -9.25 5.07
N SER A 50 20.57 -9.71 3.82
CA SER A 50 21.81 -10.03 3.10
C SER A 50 22.73 -8.80 3.00
N GLN A 51 22.19 -7.64 2.62
CA GLN A 51 22.97 -6.40 2.53
C GLN A 51 23.51 -5.96 3.90
N LEU A 52 22.71 -6.07 4.97
CA LEU A 52 23.17 -5.75 6.33
C LEU A 52 24.31 -6.65 6.79
N THR A 53 24.18 -7.97 6.60
CA THR A 53 25.22 -8.92 7.01
C THR A 53 26.51 -8.76 6.22
N GLN A 54 26.43 -8.31 4.97
CA GLN A 54 27.60 -7.98 4.15
C GLN A 54 28.23 -6.62 4.49
N ALA A 55 27.42 -5.62 4.89
CA ALA A 55 27.90 -4.29 5.21
C ALA A 55 28.53 -4.19 6.61
N PHE A 56 28.04 -4.99 7.57
CA PHE A 56 28.47 -4.95 8.97
C PHE A 56 29.08 -6.28 9.48
N PRO A 57 29.95 -6.98 8.73
CA PRO A 57 30.42 -8.31 9.11
C PRO A 57 31.22 -8.27 10.42
N ASN A 58 32.09 -7.25 10.57
CA ASN A 58 32.93 -7.12 11.76
C ASN A 58 32.13 -6.80 13.02
N ASP A 59 31.07 -6.00 12.91
CA ASP A 59 30.28 -5.61 14.09
C ASP A 59 29.35 -6.75 14.51
N LEU A 60 28.78 -7.48 13.57
CA LEU A 60 28.05 -8.72 13.87
C LEU A 60 28.96 -9.79 14.50
N ASP A 61 30.20 -9.92 14.01
CA ASP A 61 31.19 -10.84 14.61
C ASP A 61 31.58 -10.43 16.02
N LYS A 62 31.73 -9.13 16.31
CA LYS A 62 31.99 -8.63 17.67
C LYS A 62 30.82 -8.94 18.60
N ILE A 63 29.59 -8.62 18.20
CA ILE A 63 28.39 -8.88 18.99
C ILE A 63 28.28 -10.38 19.31
N ARG A 64 28.58 -11.25 18.34
CA ARG A 64 28.58 -12.71 18.52
C ARG A 64 29.63 -13.19 19.54
N GLN A 65 30.71 -12.45 19.74
CA GLN A 65 31.80 -12.80 20.66
C GLN A 65 31.58 -12.29 22.09
N GLU A 66 30.53 -11.51 22.36
CA GLU A 66 30.24 -11.02 23.70
C GLU A 66 29.89 -12.16 24.67
N GLU A 67 30.46 -12.16 25.87
CA GLU A 67 30.31 -13.24 26.87
C GLU A 67 28.86 -13.56 27.25
N ASN A 68 27.93 -12.63 27.01
CA ASN A 68 26.52 -12.78 27.35
C ASN A 68 25.60 -12.79 26.11
N PHE A 69 26.11 -13.04 24.91
CA PHE A 69 25.28 -13.12 23.71
C PHE A 69 24.61 -14.50 23.62
N ASP A 70 23.40 -14.60 24.17
CA ASP A 70 22.59 -15.82 24.18
C ASP A 70 21.58 -15.86 23.03
N HIS A 71 20.86 -16.98 22.92
CA HIS A 71 19.86 -17.18 21.88
C HIS A 71 18.76 -16.10 21.89
N ARG A 72 18.33 -15.65 23.08
CA ARG A 72 17.30 -14.62 23.22
C ARG A 72 17.79 -13.27 22.68
N LYS A 73 19.04 -12.91 22.93
CA LYS A 73 19.63 -11.68 22.36
C LYS A 73 19.80 -11.77 20.86
N LEU A 74 20.11 -12.95 20.33
CA LEU A 74 20.14 -13.18 18.88
C LEU A 74 18.76 -12.98 18.25
N GLU A 75 17.71 -13.53 18.84
CA GLU A 75 16.33 -13.30 18.38
C GLU A 75 15.97 -11.81 18.39
N ILE A 76 16.24 -11.11 19.50
CA ILE A 76 16.00 -9.66 19.60
C ILE A 76 16.79 -8.88 18.55
N LEU A 77 18.05 -9.26 18.29
CA LEU A 77 18.87 -8.62 17.26
C LEU A 77 18.26 -8.82 15.88
N ILE A 78 17.86 -10.04 15.53
CA ILE A 78 17.23 -10.35 14.25
C ILE A 78 15.94 -9.54 14.09
N ASP A 79 15.06 -9.54 15.09
CA ASP A 79 13.81 -8.77 15.06
C ASP A 79 14.07 -7.26 14.90
N SER A 80 15.09 -6.74 15.59
CA SER A 80 15.47 -5.33 15.51
C SER A 80 16.01 -4.95 14.14
N LEU A 81 16.75 -5.86 13.48
CA LEU A 81 17.24 -5.65 12.12
C LEU A 81 16.08 -5.75 11.12
N GLU A 82 15.23 -6.77 11.24
CA GLU A 82 14.08 -6.97 10.35
C GLU A 82 13.09 -5.80 10.41
N ALA A 83 12.89 -5.19 11.58
CA ALA A 83 12.06 -3.99 11.74
C ALA A 83 12.51 -2.81 10.86
N GLY A 84 13.78 -2.77 10.44
CA GLY A 84 14.29 -1.77 9.50
C GLY A 84 13.66 -1.84 8.11
N VAL A 85 13.07 -2.98 7.73
CA VAL A 85 12.34 -3.14 6.46
C VAL A 85 11.15 -2.19 6.37
N ASP A 86 10.51 -1.87 7.50
CA ASP A 86 9.30 -1.04 7.53
C ASP A 86 9.56 0.45 7.28
N ILE A 87 10.84 0.86 7.27
CA ILE A 87 11.25 2.23 6.95
C ILE A 87 11.05 2.55 5.46
N PHE A 88 11.14 1.53 4.60
CA PHE A 88 11.08 1.70 3.15
C PHE A 88 9.65 1.67 2.65
N SER A 89 9.34 2.58 1.73
CA SER A 89 8.08 2.58 1.00
C SER A 89 7.98 1.38 0.06
N ASP A 90 6.74 1.08 -0.33
CA ASP A 90 6.43 -0.01 -1.23
C ASP A 90 7.12 0.10 -2.59
N MET A 91 7.26 1.34 -3.09
CA MET A 91 7.96 1.64 -4.32
C MET A 91 9.46 1.34 -4.21
N GLU A 92 10.10 1.74 -3.10
CA GLU A 92 11.52 1.50 -2.85
C GLU A 92 11.82 0.01 -2.69
N LYS A 93 10.95 -0.70 -1.96
CA LYS A 93 11.06 -2.16 -1.78
C LYS A 93 11.01 -2.89 -3.12
N ASN A 94 10.05 -2.52 -3.97
CA ASN A 94 9.91 -3.11 -5.31
C ASN A 94 11.11 -2.78 -6.20
N PHE A 95 11.54 -1.51 -6.22
CA PHE A 95 12.69 -1.08 -7.02
C PHE A 95 13.96 -1.85 -6.65
N ALA A 96 14.24 -2.00 -5.34
CA ALA A 96 15.41 -2.72 -4.86
C ALA A 96 15.43 -4.18 -5.37
N VAL A 97 14.31 -4.92 -5.22
CA VAL A 97 14.21 -6.33 -5.62
C VAL A 97 14.21 -6.52 -7.14
N MET A 98 13.67 -5.58 -7.92
CA MET A 98 13.71 -5.66 -9.38
C MET A 98 15.09 -5.33 -9.96
N SER A 99 15.88 -4.55 -9.24
CA SER A 99 17.21 -4.11 -9.67
C SER A 99 18.36 -5.03 -9.22
N SER A 100 18.11 -5.91 -8.26
CA SER A 100 19.05 -6.90 -7.72
C SER A 100 19.09 -8.19 -8.54
#